data_AF-A0A382SCQ5-F1
#
_entry.id   AF-A0A382SCQ5-F1
#
_cell.length_a   1.000
_cell.length_b   1.000
_cell.length_c   1.000
_cell.angle_alpha   90.00
_cell.angle_beta   90.00
_cell.angle_gamma   90.00
#
_symmetry.space_group_name_H-M   'P 1'
#
loop_
_entity.id
_entity.type
_entity.pdbx_description
1 polymer ?
#
loop_
_entity_poly.entity_id
_entity_poly.type
_entity_poly.pdbx_seq_one_letter_code
_entity_poly.pdbx_strand_id
1 'polypeptide(L)'
;MVFKRIRGLFSNDLSIDLGTANTLVYVREKGIILNEPSVVAIRTFEGQKTVVAVGAEAKKMLGRTPGNISAIRPLKDGVIADFQVTEEMLKHFVQRVHEDTFVRPSPRILVCVPCQSTQVERRAIRESVL
;
A
#
# COMPACT_ATOMS: atom_id res chain seq x y z
N MET A 1 7.82 20.02 23.05
CA MET A 1 9.06 19.40 22.49
C MET A 1 9.41 18.06 23.15
N VAL A 2 9.28 17.91 24.47
CA VAL A 2 9.55 16.65 25.21
C VAL A 2 8.57 15.51 24.86
N PHE A 3 7.27 15.80 24.74
CA PHE A 3 6.25 14.79 24.39
C PHE A 3 6.45 14.10 23.02
N LYS A 4 7.05 14.79 22.03
CA LYS A 4 7.40 14.19 20.73
C LYS A 4 8.52 13.15 20.84
N ARG A 5 9.48 13.34 21.76
CA ARG A 5 10.59 12.40 21.97
C ARG A 5 10.12 11.09 22.59
N ILE A 6 9.18 11.14 23.54
CA ILE A 6 8.65 9.96 24.22
C ILE A 6 7.75 9.13 23.27
N ARG A 7 6.95 9.78 22.40
CA ARG A 7 6.23 9.08 21.32
C ARG A 7 7.15 8.49 20.25
N GLY A 8 8.34 9.06 20.06
CA GLY A 8 9.34 8.58 19.10
C GLY A 8 9.98 7.25 19.48
N LEU A 9 10.09 6.93 20.78
CA LEU A 9 10.61 5.64 21.27
C LEU A 9 9.66 4.46 20.98
N PHE A 10 8.37 4.74 20.76
CA PHE A 10 7.36 3.75 20.36
C PHE A 10 6.91 3.91 18.90
N SER A 11 7.67 4.68 18.11
CA SER A 11 7.42 4.87 16.68
C SER A 11 7.84 3.63 15.92
N ASN A 12 6.88 2.84 15.42
CA ASN A 12 7.15 1.79 14.43
C ASN A 12 7.50 2.49 13.10
N ASP A 13 8.73 3.02 12.96
CA ASP A 13 9.21 3.55 11.68
C ASP A 13 9.10 2.45 10.61
N LEU A 14 8.50 2.80 9.47
CA LEU A 14 8.14 1.85 8.40
C LEU A 14 8.88 2.20 7.12
N SER A 15 9.28 1.18 6.38
CA SER A 15 9.73 1.29 5.01
C SER A 15 8.85 0.42 4.11
N ILE A 16 8.36 0.99 3.02
CA ILE A 16 7.52 0.29 2.03
C ILE A 16 8.33 0.19 0.72
N ASP A 17 8.48 -1.03 0.22
CA ASP A 17 8.98 -1.27 -1.14
C ASP A 17 7.81 -1.51 -2.08
N LEU A 18 7.53 -0.53 -2.94
CA LEU A 18 6.39 -0.55 -3.85
C LEU A 18 6.79 -1.15 -5.21
N GLY A 19 6.91 -2.47 -5.25
CA GLY A 19 7.30 -3.21 -6.46
C GLY A 19 6.13 -3.51 -7.39
N THR A 20 6.43 -3.72 -8.68
CA THR A 20 5.42 -4.07 -9.70
C THR A 20 4.79 -5.45 -9.48
N ALA A 21 5.52 -6.38 -8.87
CA ALA A 21 5.05 -7.74 -8.61
C ALA A 21 4.61 -7.93 -7.15
N ASN A 22 5.39 -7.44 -6.20
CA ASN A 22 5.13 -7.56 -4.76
C ASN A 22 5.42 -6.24 -4.06
N THR A 23 4.68 -5.99 -2.99
CA THR A 23 4.88 -4.89 -2.06
C THR A 23 5.37 -5.46 -0.73
N LEU A 24 6.44 -4.89 -0.19
CA LEU A 24 6.99 -5.30 1.09
C LEU A 24 6.87 -4.16 2.10
N VAL A 25 6.62 -4.52 3.37
CA VAL A 25 6.70 -3.57 4.48
C VAL A 25 7.72 -4.08 5.50
N TYR A 26 8.69 -3.22 5.79
CA TYR A 26 9.71 -3.41 6.80
C TYR A 26 9.43 -2.49 7.99
N VAL A 27 9.53 -3.02 9.21
CA VAL A 27 9.51 -2.24 10.44
C VAL A 27 10.87 -2.32 11.11
N ARG A 28 11.40 -1.17 11.54
CA ARG A 28 12.67 -1.13 12.27
C ARG A 28 12.62 -2.12 13.45
N GLU A 29 13.67 -2.92 13.60
CA GLU A 29 13.82 -3.95 14.66
C GLU A 29 12.90 -5.17 14.55
N LYS A 30 11.87 -5.16 13.68
CA LYS A 30 11.01 -6.33 13.42
C LYS A 30 11.32 -7.05 12.11
N GLY A 31 11.97 -6.37 11.16
CA GLY A 31 12.25 -6.94 9.85
C GLY A 31 11.09 -6.74 8.86
N ILE A 32 11.04 -7.60 7.84
CA ILE A 32 9.95 -7.63 6.86
C ILE A 32 8.74 -8.30 7.52
N ILE A 33 7.67 -7.52 7.71
CA ILE A 33 6.43 -7.98 8.35
C ILE A 33 5.30 -8.20 7.35
N LEU A 34 5.46 -7.70 6.11
CA LEU A 34 4.51 -7.89 5.02
C LEU A 34 5.28 -8.16 3.73
N ASN A 35 4.84 -9.17 3.00
CA ASN A 35 5.30 -9.47 1.64
C ASN A 35 4.09 -9.99 0.85
N GLU A 36 3.42 -9.09 0.15
CA GLU A 36 2.16 -9.37 -0.54
C GLU A 36 2.27 -9.04 -2.03
N PRO A 37 1.58 -9.78 -2.92
CA PRO A 37 1.48 -9.39 -4.32
C PRO A 37 0.94 -7.97 -4.49
N SER A 38 1.50 -7.22 -5.43
CA SER A 38 0.99 -5.88 -5.82
C SER A 38 -0.21 -6.02 -6.75
N VAL A 39 -1.29 -6.62 -6.23
CA VAL A 39 -2.52 -6.92 -6.96
C VAL A 39 -3.71 -6.43 -6.15
N VAL A 40 -4.68 -5.82 -6.84
CA VAL A 40 -5.94 -5.37 -6.26
C VAL A 40 -7.09 -5.92 -7.09
N ALA A 41 -8.11 -6.45 -6.43
CA ALA A 41 -9.38 -6.78 -7.04
C ALA A 41 -10.35 -5.63 -6.78
N ILE A 42 -10.89 -5.06 -7.85
CA ILE A 42 -11.85 -3.96 -7.79
C ILE A 42 -13.19 -4.41 -8.37
N ARG A 43 -14.28 -3.98 -7.75
CA ARG A 43 -15.63 -4.09 -8.29
C ARG A 43 -16.03 -2.73 -8.87
N THR A 44 -16.53 -2.73 -10.09
CA THR A 44 -17.05 -1.54 -10.75
C THR A 44 -18.57 -1.60 -10.80
N PHE A 45 -19.25 -0.60 -10.24
CA PHE A 45 -20.70 -0.46 -10.28
C PHE A 45 -21.06 1.01 -10.49
N GLU A 46 -21.86 1.33 -11.51
CA GLU A 46 -22.27 2.70 -11.84
C GLU A 46 -21.09 3.70 -11.94
N GLY A 47 -19.94 3.24 -12.46
CA GLY A 47 -18.72 4.04 -12.58
C GLY A 47 -17.91 4.18 -11.28
N GLN A 48 -18.42 3.70 -10.15
CA GLN A 48 -17.69 3.66 -8.88
C GLN A 48 -16.83 2.40 -8.78
N LYS A 49 -15.55 2.56 -8.41
CA LYS A 49 -14.63 1.47 -8.11
C LYS A 49 -14.59 1.24 -6.61
N THR A 50 -14.76 0.00 -6.18
CA THR A 50 -14.63 -0.41 -4.77
C THR A 50 -13.64 -1.56 -4.66
N VAL A 51 -12.77 -1.52 -3.65
CA VAL A 51 -11.80 -2.59 -3.40
C VAL A 51 -12.52 -3.81 -2.83
N VAL A 52 -12.33 -4.97 -3.46
CA VAL A 52 -12.86 -6.27 -3.03
C VAL A 52 -11.81 -7.04 -2.25
N ALA A 53 -10.57 -7.03 -2.73
CA ALA A 53 -9.45 -7.71 -2.12
C ALA A 53 -8.13 -7.06 -2.53
N VAL A 54 -7.08 -7.27 -1.73
CA VAL A 54 -5.71 -6.81 -1.98
C VAL A 54 -4.75 -7.96 -1.71
N GLY A 55 -3.58 -7.98 -2.35
CA GLY A 55 -2.53 -8.94 -2.04
C GLY A 55 -2.81 -10.34 -2.58
N ALA A 56 -2.52 -11.36 -1.77
CA ALA A 56 -2.67 -12.75 -2.13
C ALA A 56 -4.11 -13.11 -2.56
N GLU A 57 -5.13 -12.58 -1.87
CA GLU A 57 -6.53 -12.83 -2.22
C GLU A 57 -6.88 -12.24 -3.60
N ALA A 58 -6.44 -11.01 -3.88
CA ALA A 58 -6.62 -10.41 -5.20
C ALA A 58 -5.86 -11.17 -6.29
N LYS A 59 -4.65 -11.67 -5.99
CA LYS A 59 -3.85 -12.46 -6.94
C LYS A 59 -4.56 -13.76 -7.35
N LYS A 60 -5.25 -14.44 -6.43
CA LYS A 60 -6.04 -15.66 -6.75
C LYS A 60 -7.16 -15.40 -7.75
N MET A 61 -7.63 -14.15 -7.85
CA MET A 61 -8.70 -13.73 -8.74
C MET A 61 -8.21 -13.39 -10.16
N LEU A 62 -6.90 -13.26 -10.40
CA LEU A 62 -6.37 -12.93 -11.73
C LEU A 62 -6.82 -13.95 -12.78
N GLY A 63 -7.50 -13.45 -13.81
CA GLY A 63 -8.08 -14.27 -14.89
C GLY A 63 -9.27 -15.13 -14.47
N ARG A 64 -9.83 -14.91 -13.27
CA ARG A 64 -10.89 -15.72 -12.66
C ARG A 64 -12.02 -14.87 -12.05
N THR A 65 -12.17 -13.61 -12.46
CA THR A 65 -13.19 -12.70 -11.93
C THR A 65 -14.51 -12.77 -12.72
N PRO A 66 -15.68 -12.59 -12.05
CA PRO A 66 -16.96 -12.35 -12.73
C PRO A 66 -16.98 -10.93 -13.34
N GLY A 67 -17.91 -10.67 -14.27
CA GLY A 67 -17.82 -9.53 -15.20
C GLY A 67 -17.65 -8.13 -14.58
N ASN A 68 -18.23 -7.85 -13.40
CA ASN A 68 -18.09 -6.54 -12.75
C ASN A 68 -16.89 -6.44 -11.79
N ILE A 69 -16.05 -7.46 -11.71
CA ILE A 69 -14.83 -7.47 -10.90
C ILE A 69 -13.63 -7.62 -11.83
N SER A 70 -12.57 -6.84 -11.58
CA SER A 70 -11.29 -7.00 -12.24
C SER A 70 -10.17 -7.09 -11.20
N ALA A 71 -9.28 -8.05 -11.40
CA ALA A 71 -8.02 -8.14 -10.65
C ALA A 71 -6.92 -7.52 -11.50
N ILE A 72 -6.26 -6.49 -10.97
CA ILE A 72 -5.28 -5.68 -11.69
C ILE A 72 -4.01 -5.48 -10.89
N ARG A 73 -2.89 -5.28 -11.59
CA ARG A 73 -1.65 -4.78 -11.01
C ARG A 73 -1.60 -3.27 -11.24
N PRO A 74 -1.71 -2.43 -10.19
CA PRO A 74 -1.77 -1.00 -10.38
C PRO A 74 -0.39 -0.38 -10.69
N LEU A 75 0.67 -1.18 -10.56
CA LEU A 75 2.05 -0.85 -10.92
C LEU A 75 2.48 -1.77 -12.05
N LYS A 76 2.98 -1.20 -13.15
CA LYS A 76 3.39 -1.97 -14.33
C LYS A 76 4.58 -1.30 -15.00
N ASP A 77 5.53 -2.10 -15.47
CA ASP A 77 6.70 -1.65 -16.25
C ASP A 77 7.47 -0.47 -15.62
N GLY A 78 7.54 -0.43 -14.28
CA GLY A 78 8.24 0.62 -13.56
C GLY A 78 7.48 1.96 -13.45
N VAL A 79 6.16 1.96 -13.70
CA VAL A 79 5.29 3.13 -13.52
C VAL A 79 4.03 2.79 -12.73
N ILE A 80 3.35 3.82 -12.23
CA ILE A 80 2.03 3.71 -11.61
C ILE A 80 0.97 3.82 -12.71
N ALA A 81 0.28 2.71 -13.00
CA ALA A 81 -0.69 2.60 -14.08
C ALA A 81 -2.11 3.03 -13.65
N ASP A 82 -2.47 2.80 -12.38
CA ASP A 82 -3.72 3.29 -11.79
C ASP A 82 -3.42 3.85 -10.38
N PHE A 83 -3.47 5.18 -10.27
CA PHE A 83 -3.12 5.86 -9.03
C PHE A 83 -4.11 5.59 -7.91
N GLN A 84 -5.42 5.69 -8.17
CA GLN A 84 -6.46 5.47 -7.16
C GLN A 84 -6.38 4.06 -6.58
N VAL A 85 -6.11 3.08 -7.44
CA VAL A 85 -5.97 1.68 -7.00
C VAL A 85 -4.67 1.47 -6.22
N THR A 86 -3.57 2.15 -6.59
CA THR A 86 -2.31 2.12 -5.83
C THR A 86 -2.48 2.72 -4.43
N GLU A 87 -3.18 3.85 -4.33
CA GLU A 87 -3.50 4.51 -3.06
C GLU A 87 -4.27 3.58 -2.13
N GLU A 88 -5.35 2.97 -2.61
CA GLU A 88 -6.15 2.06 -1.79
C GLU A 88 -5.37 0.78 -1.39
N MET A 89 -4.51 0.28 -2.27
CA MET A 89 -3.59 -0.83 -1.95
C MET A 89 -2.64 -0.46 -0.80
N LEU A 90 -2.03 0.72 -0.87
CA LEU A 90 -1.11 1.23 0.15
C LEU A 90 -1.84 1.44 1.48
N LYS A 91 -3.01 2.10 1.47
CA LYS A 91 -3.84 2.27 2.67
C LYS A 91 -4.16 0.93 3.33
N HIS A 92 -4.55 -0.07 2.55
CA HIS A 92 -4.84 -1.41 3.05
C HIS A 92 -3.61 -2.06 3.72
N PHE A 93 -2.45 -2.00 3.10
CA PHE A 93 -1.22 -2.56 3.69
C PHE A 93 -0.77 -1.80 4.94
N VAL A 94 -0.86 -0.47 4.95
CA VAL A 94 -0.54 0.35 6.12
C VAL A 94 -1.50 0.02 7.26
N GLN A 95 -2.81 -0.08 7.00
CA GLN A 95 -3.80 -0.44 8.02
C GLN A 95 -3.51 -1.83 8.63
N ARG A 96 -3.30 -2.85 7.78
CA ARG A 96 -3.01 -4.22 8.22
C ARG A 96 -1.79 -4.32 9.14
N VAL A 97 -0.79 -3.47 8.90
CA VAL A 97 0.42 -3.41 9.73
C VAL A 97 0.18 -2.73 11.08
N HIS A 98 -0.82 -1.86 11.19
CA HIS A 98 -1.15 -1.10 12.41
C HIS A 98 -2.28 -1.72 13.25
N GLU A 99 -3.01 -2.70 12.74
CA GLU A 99 -4.13 -3.35 13.44
C GLU A 99 -3.75 -3.89 14.84
N ASP A 100 -2.50 -4.28 15.06
CA ASP A 100 -2.00 -4.79 16.35
C ASP A 100 -1.61 -3.71 17.38
N THR A 101 -1.76 -2.41 17.09
CA THR A 101 -1.28 -1.35 18.00
C THR A 101 -2.44 -0.50 18.55
N PHE A 102 -2.68 -0.60 19.87
CA PHE A 102 -3.72 0.14 20.60
C PHE A 102 -3.54 1.68 20.59
N VAL A 103 -2.35 2.15 20.23
CA VAL A 103 -2.00 3.56 20.07
C VAL A 103 -1.71 3.80 18.61
N ARG A 104 -2.48 4.67 17.93
CA ARG A 104 -2.13 5.13 16.57
C ARG A 104 -0.79 5.87 16.63
N PRO A 105 0.32 5.27 16.19
CA PRO A 105 1.57 5.98 16.10
C PRO A 105 1.45 6.98 14.93
N SER A 106 2.29 8.00 14.92
CA SER A 106 2.50 8.83 13.73
C SER A 106 3.89 8.46 13.20
N PRO A 107 4.04 7.25 12.61
CA PRO A 107 5.35 6.73 12.26
C PRO A 107 5.96 7.55 11.13
N ARG A 108 7.29 7.55 11.05
CA ARG A 108 7.97 7.99 9.83
C ARG A 108 7.87 6.85 8.81
N ILE A 109 7.33 7.16 7.64
CA ILE A 109 7.20 6.20 6.54
C ILE A 109 8.16 6.60 5.42
N LEU A 110 9.02 5.66 5.03
CA LEU A 110 9.85 5.74 3.83
C LEU A 110 9.20 4.87 2.74
N VAL A 111 9.03 5.40 1.53
CA VAL A 111 8.46 4.64 0.41
C VAL A 111 9.45 4.63 -0.74
N CYS A 112 9.86 3.44 -1.16
CA CYS A 112 10.53 3.24 -2.44
C CYS A 112 9.45 3.32 -3.53
N VAL A 113 9.67 4.18 -4.52
CA VAL A 113 8.75 4.40 -5.64
C VAL A 113 9.45 4.08 -6.96
N PRO A 114 8.72 3.66 -8.00
CA PRO A 114 9.33 3.35 -9.28
C PRO A 114 10.15 4.53 -9.84
N CYS A 115 11.29 4.24 -10.46
CA CYS A 115 12.25 5.26 -10.89
C CYS A 115 11.66 6.24 -11.90
N GLN A 116 10.75 5.76 -12.76
CA GLN A 116 10.07 6.54 -13.79
C GLN A 116 8.86 7.32 -13.26
N SER A 117 8.54 7.23 -11.96
CA SER A 117 7.40 7.96 -11.41
C SER A 117 7.60 9.47 -11.45
N THR A 118 6.59 10.19 -11.92
CA THR A 118 6.58 11.65 -12.02
C THR A 118 6.51 12.32 -10.64
N GLN A 119 6.85 13.60 -10.53
CA GLN A 119 6.75 14.31 -9.24
C GLN A 119 5.32 14.32 -8.68
N VAL A 120 4.31 14.39 -9.55
CA VAL A 120 2.90 14.35 -9.16
C VAL A 120 2.55 12.99 -8.56
N GLU A 121 2.94 11.90 -9.21
CA GLU A 121 2.75 10.53 -8.69
C GLU A 121 3.46 10.31 -7.35
N ARG A 122 4.72 10.75 -7.23
CA ARG A 122 5.48 10.63 -5.97
C ARG A 122 4.82 11.39 -4.83
N ARG A 123 4.33 12.59 -5.10
CA ARG A 123 3.59 13.40 -4.11
C ARG A 123 2.31 12.70 -3.69
N ALA A 124 1.57 12.16 -4.65
CA ALA A 124 0.29 11.55 -4.39
C ALA A 124 0.46 10.23 -3.60
N ILE A 125 1.47 9.41 -3.89
CA ILE A 125 1.85 8.25 -3.04
C ILE A 125 2.18 8.67 -1.61
N ARG A 126 2.93 9.76 -1.45
CA ARG A 126 3.27 10.28 -0.12
C ARG A 126 2.00 10.66 0.66
N GLU A 127 1.01 11.24 -0.01
CA GLU A 127 -0.27 11.61 0.59
C GLU A 127 -1.13 10.37 0.93
N SER A 128 -0.99 9.25 0.21
CA SER A 128 -1.72 8.00 0.46
C SER A 128 -1.28 7.23 1.71
N VAL A 129 -0.06 7.46 2.21
CA VAL A 129 0.52 6.70 3.34
C VAL A 129 0.53 7.49 4.66
N LEU A 130 0.18 8.78 4.63
CA LEU A 130 0.11 9.67 5.80
C LEU A 130 -1.23 9.55 6.52
#